data_AF-A0AAU3MUQ1-F1
#
_entry.id   AF-A0AAU3MUQ1-F1
#
_cell.length_a   1.000
_cell.length_b   1.000
_cell.length_c   1.000
_cell.angle_alpha   90.00
_cell.angle_beta   90.00
_cell.angle_gamma   90.00
#
_symmetry.space_group_name_H-M   'P 1'
#
loop_
_entity.id
_entity.type
_entity.pdbx_description
1 polymer ?
#
loop_
_entity_poly.entity_id
_entity_poly.type
_entity_poly.pdbx_seq_one_letter_code
_entity_poly.pdbx_strand_id
1 'polypeptide(L)'
;MAPLSGAADKLALLSQQDNADVGLAEAGSSADIPPRMLEAYKNAVRLIGSRVPHCRGMRWPVLAGIAKVESNHASGRDIASDGDIRPKIYGVLLNGSGAGGNMSVFTDTDGGKWDGTATGERAVGPFQFMPATWESTGQDGNKDGLRDPHNADDAALGAAAYLCGRGRNLGKAGQLRAAIFQYNHSNAYVANVMKWIDQYKAAARSGGSAGLMGVKGKARTVLQAALAQRGLPYSWGGGTASGPSTGTCCSPSGKSGASITGFDCSGLTTYAFARAGISLPRTAAAQAGRGRRIPASAGQGALQPGDLVFFGYAPGRDSTIYHVGIYVGGGRMVNAARPGTAVRFDPVDAMPGYAGGARLL
;
A
#
# COMPACT_ATOMS: atom_id res chain seq x y z
N MET A 1 -32.54 -7.97 -5.44
CA MET A 1 -32.08 -8.82 -4.32
C MET A 1 -31.35 -7.92 -3.35
N ALA A 2 -31.72 -8.01 -2.07
CA ALA A 2 -31.56 -6.95 -1.08
C ALA A 2 -30.09 -6.69 -0.70
N PRO A 3 -29.66 -5.42 -0.60
CA PRO A 3 -28.35 -5.03 -0.08
C PRO A 3 -28.36 -4.93 1.45
N LEU A 4 -27.19 -5.05 2.07
CA LEU A 4 -26.96 -4.69 3.47
C LEU A 4 -27.27 -3.20 3.68
N SER A 5 -28.50 -2.91 4.12
CA SER A 5 -28.90 -1.64 4.70
C SER A 5 -29.01 -1.83 6.21
N GLY A 6 -28.23 -1.07 6.96
CA GLY A 6 -28.35 -0.99 8.42
C GLY A 6 -27.01 -1.09 9.15
N ALA A 7 -26.24 0.01 9.13
CA ALA A 7 -25.41 0.50 10.25
C ALA A 7 -24.47 1.62 9.75
N ALA A 8 -25.05 2.74 9.32
CA ALA A 8 -24.35 4.02 9.31
C ALA A 8 -25.11 4.94 10.27
N ASP A 9 -24.95 4.70 11.56
CA ASP A 9 -25.00 5.71 12.61
C ASP A 9 -24.60 5.09 13.95
N LYS A 10 -23.37 5.40 14.37
CA LYS A 10 -22.94 5.62 15.76
C LYS A 10 -21.49 6.09 15.75
N LEU A 11 -21.34 7.35 15.33
CA LEU A 11 -20.23 8.19 15.76
C LEU A 11 -20.80 9.11 16.85
N ALA A 12 -20.62 8.75 18.12
CA ALA A 12 -20.66 9.60 19.32
C ALA A 12 -21.13 8.80 20.54
N LEU A 13 -20.18 8.29 21.32
CA LEU A 13 -20.19 8.28 22.79
C LEU A 13 -18.88 7.64 23.22
N LEU A 14 -17.88 8.49 23.46
CA LEU A 14 -16.84 8.41 24.48
C LEU A 14 -15.96 9.66 24.27
N SER A 15 -16.47 10.80 24.73
CA SER A 15 -15.67 12.00 24.96
C SER A 15 -15.96 12.49 26.36
N GLN A 16 -15.07 12.17 27.30
CA GLN A 16 -14.39 13.12 28.20
C GLN A 16 -13.67 12.36 29.33
N GLN A 17 -12.40 12.74 29.53
CA GLN A 17 -11.38 12.25 30.50
C GLN A 17 -10.66 10.98 30.00
N ASP A 18 -9.46 11.02 29.42
CA ASP A 18 -8.27 11.82 29.74
C ASP A 18 -7.50 12.35 28.51
N ASN A 19 -6.98 13.56 28.66
CA ASN A 19 -6.01 14.20 27.76
C ASN A 19 -4.59 13.73 28.11
N ALA A 20 -3.96 12.92 27.24
CA ALA A 20 -2.52 12.93 26.92
C ALA A 20 -2.19 11.83 25.89
N ASP A 21 -2.22 12.18 24.60
CA ASP A 21 -1.37 11.69 23.49
C ASP A 21 -2.12 11.84 22.17
N VAL A 22 -1.86 12.95 21.49
CA VAL A 22 -2.43 13.25 20.18
C VAL A 22 -1.72 12.40 19.12
N GLY A 23 -2.20 11.17 18.94
CA GLY A 23 -1.84 10.30 17.82
C GLY A 23 -2.43 10.84 16.51
N LEU A 24 -1.60 11.50 15.71
CA LEU A 24 -1.95 11.97 14.37
C LEU A 24 -2.39 10.77 13.49
N ALA A 25 -3.60 10.89 12.94
CA ALA A 25 -4.22 9.92 12.04
C ALA A 25 -3.30 9.52 10.88
N GLU A 26 -3.17 8.20 10.63
CA GLU A 26 -2.39 7.68 9.50
C GLU A 26 -3.00 8.12 8.16
N ALA A 27 -2.26 8.94 7.42
CA ALA A 27 -2.56 9.29 6.05
C ALA A 27 -2.34 8.08 5.12
N GLY A 28 -3.41 7.58 4.50
CA GLY A 28 -3.37 6.50 3.52
C GLY A 28 -2.39 6.77 2.39
N SER A 29 -1.36 5.94 2.27
CA SER A 29 -0.38 5.95 1.17
C SER A 29 -0.34 4.56 0.56
N SER A 30 0.14 4.38 -0.69
CA SER A 30 0.34 3.03 -1.26
C SER A 30 1.20 2.06 -0.43
N ALA A 31 1.78 2.51 0.69
CA ALA A 31 2.50 1.69 1.66
C ALA A 31 1.58 0.99 2.68
N ASP A 32 0.30 1.36 2.77
CA ASP A 32 -0.69 0.64 3.60
C ASP A 32 -1.28 -0.59 2.88
N ILE A 33 -1.02 -0.72 1.57
CA ILE A 33 -1.43 -1.86 0.75
C ILE A 33 -0.33 -2.93 0.81
N PRO A 34 -0.63 -4.17 1.26
CA PRO A 34 0.30 -5.28 1.13
C PRO A 34 0.80 -5.40 -0.32
N PRO A 35 2.11 -5.53 -0.58
CA PRO A 35 2.66 -5.52 -1.93
C PRO A 35 1.97 -6.51 -2.88
N ARG A 36 1.64 -7.71 -2.36
CA ARG A 36 0.97 -8.76 -3.12
C ARG A 36 -0.47 -8.41 -3.53
N MET A 37 -1.20 -7.68 -2.68
CA MET A 37 -2.54 -7.15 -3.02
C MET A 37 -2.46 -6.03 -4.06
N LEU A 38 -1.46 -5.14 -3.96
CA LEU A 38 -1.26 -4.11 -4.96
C LEU A 38 -0.93 -4.70 -6.34
N GLU A 39 -0.18 -5.79 -6.38
CA GLU A 39 0.05 -6.57 -7.59
C GLU A 39 -1.26 -7.13 -8.17
N ALA A 40 -2.09 -7.78 -7.33
CA ALA A 40 -3.40 -8.29 -7.73
C ALA A 40 -4.30 -7.18 -8.33
N TYR A 41 -4.37 -6.00 -7.71
CA TYR A 41 -5.16 -4.88 -8.24
C TYR A 41 -4.67 -4.41 -9.61
N LYS A 42 -3.35 -4.35 -9.82
CA LYS A 42 -2.77 -3.97 -11.11
C LYS A 42 -3.00 -5.04 -12.17
N ASN A 43 -2.87 -6.31 -11.79
CA ASN A 43 -3.13 -7.44 -12.67
C ASN A 43 -4.60 -7.47 -13.11
N ALA A 44 -5.55 -7.27 -12.19
CA ALA A 44 -6.97 -7.17 -12.49
C ALA A 44 -7.28 -6.08 -13.52
N VAL A 45 -6.67 -4.89 -13.38
CA VAL A 45 -6.82 -3.78 -14.35
C VAL A 45 -6.27 -4.14 -15.73
N ARG A 46 -5.21 -4.94 -15.81
CA ARG A 46 -4.66 -5.42 -17.08
C ARG A 46 -5.59 -6.44 -17.76
N LEU A 47 -6.23 -7.31 -16.97
CA LEU A 47 -7.06 -8.41 -17.47
C LEU A 47 -8.51 -8.00 -17.75
N ILE A 48 -9.02 -6.96 -17.08
CA ILE A 48 -10.45 -6.65 -17.13
C ILE A 48 -10.95 -6.31 -18.53
N GLY A 49 -10.12 -5.70 -19.38
CA GLY A 49 -10.50 -5.35 -20.75
C GLY A 49 -10.82 -6.58 -21.62
N SER A 50 -10.19 -7.74 -21.37
CA SER A 50 -10.54 -8.98 -22.09
C SER A 50 -11.74 -9.71 -21.48
N ARG A 51 -12.06 -9.44 -20.20
CA ARG A 51 -13.21 -10.07 -19.51
C ARG A 51 -14.50 -9.28 -19.70
N VAL A 52 -14.42 -7.96 -19.69
CA VAL A 52 -15.53 -7.02 -19.90
C VAL A 52 -15.12 -5.99 -20.96
N PRO A 53 -15.27 -6.29 -22.27
CA PRO A 53 -14.72 -5.49 -23.37
C PRO A 53 -15.10 -4.00 -23.38
N HIS A 54 -16.28 -3.67 -22.86
CA HIS A 54 -16.78 -2.29 -22.82
C HIS A 54 -16.39 -1.55 -21.53
N CYS A 55 -15.71 -2.20 -20.58
CA CYS A 55 -15.28 -1.52 -19.37
C CYS A 55 -14.17 -0.51 -19.65
N ARG A 56 -14.38 0.74 -19.24
CA ARG A 56 -13.41 1.83 -19.40
C ARG A 56 -13.09 2.47 -18.07
N GLY A 57 -11.88 3.00 -17.94
CA GLY A 57 -11.48 3.82 -16.78
C GLY A 57 -11.31 3.04 -15.46
N MET A 58 -11.31 1.70 -15.49
CA MET A 58 -10.88 0.89 -14.36
C MET A 58 -9.41 1.21 -14.03
N ARG A 59 -9.10 1.44 -12.75
CA ARG A 59 -7.75 1.77 -12.28
C ARG A 59 -7.53 1.11 -10.93
N TRP A 60 -6.31 0.71 -10.62
CA TRP A 60 -6.01 0.03 -9.35
C TRP A 60 -6.44 0.82 -8.10
N PRO A 61 -6.44 2.19 -8.06
CA PRO A 61 -6.97 2.93 -6.92
C PRO A 61 -8.47 2.69 -6.66
N VAL A 62 -9.25 2.34 -7.69
CA VAL A 62 -10.67 1.98 -7.54
C VAL A 62 -10.80 0.70 -6.74
N LEU A 63 -10.04 -0.34 -7.10
CA LEU A 63 -10.02 -1.62 -6.38
C LEU A 63 -9.46 -1.46 -4.96
N ALA A 64 -8.38 -0.69 -4.81
CA ALA A 64 -7.83 -0.39 -3.50
C ALA A 64 -8.85 0.34 -2.61
N GLY A 65 -9.58 1.32 -3.13
CA GLY A 65 -10.60 2.04 -2.34
C GLY A 65 -11.68 1.12 -1.76
N ILE A 66 -12.14 0.12 -2.53
CA ILE A 66 -13.09 -0.89 -2.04
C ILE A 66 -12.41 -1.77 -0.99
N ALA A 67 -11.31 -2.43 -1.34
CA ALA A 67 -10.62 -3.37 -0.44
C ALA A 67 -10.15 -2.73 0.88
N LYS A 68 -9.86 -1.42 0.88
CA LYS A 68 -9.53 -0.66 2.10
C LYS A 68 -10.70 -0.64 3.08
N VAL A 69 -11.90 -0.38 2.58
CA VAL A 69 -13.12 -0.32 3.40
C VAL A 69 -13.56 -1.72 3.82
N GLU A 70 -13.43 -2.71 2.94
CA GLU A 70 -13.94 -4.07 3.17
C GLU A 70 -13.07 -4.89 4.14
N SER A 71 -11.75 -4.84 3.99
CA SER A 71 -10.84 -5.72 4.75
C SER A 71 -9.55 -5.05 5.17
N ASN A 72 -9.41 -3.74 4.93
CA ASN A 72 -8.13 -3.05 5.01
C ASN A 72 -7.05 -3.77 4.17
N HIS A 73 -7.39 -4.14 2.93
CA HIS A 73 -6.53 -4.86 1.98
C HIS A 73 -6.00 -6.22 2.46
N ALA A 74 -6.77 -6.96 3.26
CA ALA A 74 -6.26 -8.17 3.94
C ALA A 74 -5.00 -7.91 4.79
N SER A 75 -4.80 -6.68 5.27
CA SER A 75 -3.65 -6.35 6.11
C SER A 75 -3.60 -7.24 7.35
N GLY A 76 -2.42 -7.73 7.69
CA GLY A 76 -2.20 -8.68 8.79
C GLY A 76 -2.50 -10.15 8.44
N ARG A 77 -2.78 -10.46 7.17
CA ARG A 77 -2.85 -11.84 6.65
C ARG A 77 -1.54 -12.24 5.96
N ASP A 78 -1.30 -13.54 5.93
CA ASP A 78 -0.31 -14.14 5.02
C ASP A 78 -0.93 -14.20 3.62
N ILE A 79 -0.21 -13.69 2.62
CA ILE A 79 -0.68 -13.64 1.23
C ILE A 79 0.41 -14.28 0.39
N ALA A 80 0.16 -15.54 0.00
CA ALA A 80 1.12 -16.34 -0.74
C ALA A 80 1.38 -15.77 -2.14
N SER A 81 2.45 -16.25 -2.78
CA SER A 81 2.84 -15.78 -4.12
C SER A 81 1.76 -16.08 -5.17
N ASP A 82 1.08 -17.22 -5.06
CA ASP A 82 -0.07 -17.61 -5.89
C ASP A 82 -1.36 -16.82 -5.58
N GLY A 83 -1.32 -15.96 -4.56
CA GLY A 83 -2.42 -15.10 -4.15
C GLY A 83 -3.28 -15.66 -3.02
N ASP A 84 -3.05 -16.88 -2.53
CA ASP A 84 -3.89 -17.44 -1.47
C ASP A 84 -3.73 -16.66 -0.16
N ILE A 85 -4.86 -16.30 0.47
CA ILE A 85 -4.89 -15.48 1.69
C ILE A 85 -5.22 -16.36 2.89
N ARG A 86 -4.31 -16.37 3.87
CA ARG A 86 -4.44 -17.16 5.10
C ARG A 86 -4.30 -16.30 6.37
N PRO A 87 -5.13 -16.57 7.41
CA PRO A 87 -6.38 -17.33 7.34
C PRO A 87 -7.42 -16.64 6.44
N LYS A 88 -8.41 -17.42 5.98
CA LYS A 88 -9.54 -16.94 5.19
C LYS A 88 -10.26 -15.78 5.87
N ILE A 89 -10.80 -14.86 5.08
CA ILE A 89 -11.45 -13.65 5.57
C ILE A 89 -12.96 -13.84 5.48
N TYR A 90 -13.62 -13.90 6.64
CA TYR A 90 -15.07 -14.00 6.75
C TYR A 90 -15.63 -12.76 7.44
N GLY A 91 -16.72 -12.24 6.90
CA GLY A 91 -17.54 -11.23 7.53
C GLY A 91 -18.37 -11.82 8.68
N VAL A 92 -19.15 -10.95 9.32
CA VAL A 92 -20.09 -11.39 10.36
C VAL A 92 -21.20 -12.24 9.77
N LEU A 93 -21.72 -13.18 10.57
CA LEU A 93 -22.87 -14.01 10.17
C LEU A 93 -24.13 -13.15 10.08
N LEU A 94 -24.75 -13.14 8.90
CA LEU A 94 -25.93 -12.34 8.61
C LEU A 94 -27.21 -13.14 8.85
N ASN A 95 -27.47 -13.49 10.10
CA ASN A 95 -28.64 -14.28 10.53
C ASN A 95 -29.63 -13.48 11.38
N GLY A 96 -29.53 -12.14 11.40
CA GLY A 96 -30.39 -11.28 12.23
C GLY A 96 -30.02 -11.20 13.70
N SER A 97 -28.91 -11.81 14.14
CA SER A 97 -28.45 -11.76 15.54
C SER A 97 -28.00 -10.36 16.02
N GLY A 98 -27.80 -9.40 15.12
CA GLY A 98 -27.21 -8.10 15.45
C GLY A 98 -25.67 -8.13 15.56
N ALA A 99 -25.03 -9.27 15.26
CA ALA A 99 -23.57 -9.39 15.28
C ALA A 99 -22.90 -8.35 14.38
N GLY A 100 -21.87 -7.68 14.89
CA GLY A 100 -21.20 -6.58 14.18
C GLY A 100 -22.09 -5.35 13.94
N GLY A 101 -23.19 -5.20 14.68
CA GLY A 101 -24.15 -4.11 14.50
C GLY A 101 -25.12 -4.31 13.33
N ASN A 102 -25.16 -5.51 12.74
CA ASN A 102 -25.95 -5.81 11.55
C ASN A 102 -27.12 -6.75 11.88
N MET A 103 -28.35 -6.30 11.63
CA MET A 103 -29.58 -7.07 11.85
C MET A 103 -30.12 -7.71 10.57
N SER A 104 -29.39 -7.63 9.46
CA SER A 104 -29.83 -8.21 8.20
C SER A 104 -29.83 -9.74 8.28
N VAL A 105 -30.81 -10.35 7.62
CA VAL A 105 -30.93 -11.81 7.49
C VAL A 105 -30.72 -12.17 6.02
N PHE A 106 -29.71 -13.00 5.77
CA PHE A 106 -29.41 -13.58 4.48
C PHE A 106 -29.39 -15.10 4.63
N THR A 107 -30.27 -15.76 3.87
CA THR A 107 -30.31 -17.22 3.78
C THR A 107 -29.11 -17.72 2.99
N ASP A 108 -28.54 -18.86 3.41
CA ASP A 108 -27.48 -19.57 2.70
C ASP A 108 -27.82 -19.81 1.22
N THR A 109 -26.85 -19.58 0.36
CA THR A 109 -26.93 -19.63 -1.10
C THR A 109 -25.91 -20.58 -1.73
N ASP A 110 -24.92 -21.05 -0.97
CA ASP A 110 -23.82 -21.86 -1.49
C ASP A 110 -23.52 -23.13 -0.67
N GLY A 111 -24.28 -23.41 0.39
CA GLY A 111 -24.09 -24.59 1.23
C GLY A 111 -22.84 -24.51 2.12
N GLY A 112 -22.32 -23.31 2.36
CA GLY A 112 -21.09 -23.06 3.09
C GLY A 112 -19.81 -23.24 2.28
N LYS A 113 -19.93 -23.33 0.94
CA LYS A 113 -18.80 -23.56 0.03
C LYS A 113 -17.71 -22.51 0.19
N TRP A 114 -18.08 -21.23 0.25
CA TRP A 114 -17.13 -20.13 0.31
C TRP A 114 -16.93 -19.58 1.71
N ASP A 115 -17.94 -19.65 2.56
CA ASP A 115 -17.96 -18.96 3.85
C ASP A 115 -17.90 -19.89 5.08
N GLY A 116 -17.94 -21.21 4.82
CA GLY A 116 -17.80 -22.26 5.83
C GLY A 116 -19.04 -22.48 6.69
N THR A 117 -20.23 -21.98 6.30
CA THR A 117 -21.45 -22.17 7.09
C THR A 117 -22.70 -22.36 6.23
N ALA A 118 -23.58 -23.26 6.64
CA ALA A 118 -24.88 -23.49 6.01
C ALA A 118 -26.06 -22.88 6.79
N THR A 119 -25.78 -22.08 7.84
CA THR A 119 -26.81 -21.53 8.75
C THR A 119 -27.14 -20.06 8.50
N GLY A 120 -26.68 -19.53 7.37
CA GLY A 120 -26.80 -18.14 6.95
C GLY A 120 -25.60 -17.79 6.07
N GLU A 121 -25.44 -16.51 5.79
CA GLU A 121 -24.39 -16.03 4.89
C GLU A 121 -23.37 -15.15 5.60
N ARG A 122 -22.12 -15.21 5.13
CA ARG A 122 -21.06 -14.26 5.45
C ARG A 122 -20.42 -13.73 4.19
N ALA A 123 -19.99 -12.47 4.26
CA ALA A 123 -19.15 -11.92 3.22
C ALA A 123 -17.77 -12.62 3.21
N VAL A 124 -17.20 -12.87 2.04
CA VAL A 124 -15.97 -13.65 1.85
C VAL A 124 -14.87 -12.85 1.18
N GLY A 125 -13.63 -13.10 1.61
CA GLY A 125 -12.43 -12.62 0.95
C GLY A 125 -12.08 -11.15 1.21
N PRO A 126 -11.01 -10.64 0.59
CA PRO A 126 -10.51 -9.27 0.81
C PRO A 126 -11.46 -8.18 0.30
N PHE A 127 -12.43 -8.55 -0.53
CA PHE A 127 -13.46 -7.68 -1.11
C PHE A 127 -14.85 -7.92 -0.49
N GLN A 128 -14.97 -8.81 0.50
CA GLN A 128 -16.20 -9.08 1.24
C GLN A 128 -17.41 -9.32 0.30
N PHE A 129 -17.23 -10.22 -0.68
CA PHE A 129 -18.33 -10.62 -1.54
C PHE A 129 -19.37 -11.42 -0.78
N MET A 130 -20.64 -11.21 -1.06
CA MET A 130 -21.64 -12.23 -0.74
C MET A 130 -21.43 -13.45 -1.65
N PRO A 131 -21.44 -14.68 -1.15
CA PRO A 131 -21.39 -15.92 -1.93
C PRO A 131 -22.21 -15.91 -3.23
N ALA A 132 -23.50 -15.54 -3.18
CA ALA A 132 -24.33 -15.42 -4.39
C ALA A 132 -23.78 -14.43 -5.43
N THR A 133 -23.23 -13.30 -4.99
CA THR A 133 -22.57 -12.34 -5.87
C THR A 133 -21.31 -12.96 -6.48
N TRP A 134 -20.49 -13.64 -5.65
CA TRP A 134 -19.28 -14.30 -6.10
C TRP A 134 -19.54 -15.37 -7.16
N GLU A 135 -20.54 -16.23 -6.97
CA GLU A 135 -20.92 -17.25 -7.96
C GLU A 135 -21.25 -16.64 -9.34
N SER A 136 -21.81 -15.42 -9.36
CA SER A 136 -22.12 -14.73 -10.61
C SER A 136 -20.94 -13.99 -11.26
N THR A 137 -20.03 -13.44 -10.46
CA THR A 137 -19.01 -12.48 -10.93
C THR A 137 -17.58 -12.97 -10.80
N GLY A 138 -17.35 -14.05 -10.06
CA GLY A 138 -16.04 -14.60 -9.75
C GLY A 138 -15.23 -14.86 -11.02
N GLN A 139 -13.93 -14.54 -10.95
CA GLN A 139 -13.01 -14.67 -12.07
C GLN A 139 -11.77 -15.40 -11.61
N ASP A 140 -11.21 -16.20 -12.51
CA ASP A 140 -9.89 -16.82 -12.35
C ASP A 140 -8.83 -15.81 -12.82
N GLY A 141 -8.21 -15.14 -11.85
CA GLY A 141 -7.28 -14.03 -12.00
C GLY A 141 -5.81 -14.45 -12.07
N ASN A 142 -5.45 -15.54 -11.40
CA ASN A 142 -4.10 -16.13 -11.43
C ASN A 142 -3.97 -17.25 -12.48
N LYS A 143 -5.08 -17.73 -13.08
CA LYS A 143 -5.17 -18.77 -14.11
C LYS A 143 -4.81 -20.17 -13.62
N ASP A 144 -5.10 -20.48 -12.36
CA ASP A 144 -4.90 -21.82 -11.79
C ASP A 144 -6.08 -22.77 -12.04
N GLY A 145 -7.16 -22.29 -12.67
CA GLY A 145 -8.36 -23.06 -12.98
C GLY A 145 -9.44 -22.99 -11.90
N LEU A 146 -9.18 -22.32 -10.77
CA LEU A 146 -10.13 -22.10 -9.70
C LEU A 146 -10.60 -20.63 -9.68
N ARG A 147 -11.73 -20.39 -9.02
CA ARG A 147 -12.27 -19.05 -8.78
C ARG A 147 -12.52 -18.90 -7.29
N ASP A 148 -11.47 -18.61 -6.54
CA ASP A 148 -11.50 -18.58 -5.08
C ASP A 148 -11.66 -17.12 -4.57
N PRO A 149 -12.73 -16.78 -3.83
CA PRO A 149 -12.90 -15.44 -3.28
C PRO A 149 -11.85 -15.10 -2.21
N HIS A 150 -11.16 -16.10 -1.65
CA HIS A 150 -10.06 -15.93 -0.70
C HIS A 150 -8.69 -15.81 -1.38
N ASN A 151 -8.63 -15.89 -2.72
CA ASN A 151 -7.41 -15.58 -3.47
C ASN A 151 -7.40 -14.09 -3.88
N ALA A 152 -6.25 -13.43 -3.69
CA ALA A 152 -6.06 -12.02 -3.98
C ALA A 152 -6.31 -11.63 -5.45
N ASP A 153 -5.82 -12.42 -6.40
CA ASP A 153 -5.94 -12.11 -7.84
C ASP A 153 -7.37 -12.31 -8.34
N ASP A 154 -7.98 -13.42 -7.93
CA ASP A 154 -9.36 -13.78 -8.27
C ASP A 154 -10.33 -12.75 -7.71
N ALA A 155 -10.22 -12.45 -6.41
CA ALA A 155 -11.09 -11.49 -5.75
C ALA A 155 -10.94 -10.09 -6.36
N ALA A 156 -9.72 -9.67 -6.70
CA ALA A 156 -9.48 -8.38 -7.37
C ALA A 156 -10.08 -8.33 -8.78
N LEU A 157 -9.93 -9.39 -9.58
CA LEU A 157 -10.50 -9.46 -10.92
C LEU A 157 -12.03 -9.59 -10.90
N GLY A 158 -12.58 -10.34 -9.94
CA GLY A 158 -14.01 -10.43 -9.66
C GLY A 158 -14.61 -9.07 -9.28
N ALA A 159 -13.94 -8.31 -8.42
CA ALA A 159 -14.36 -6.94 -8.06
C ALA A 159 -14.31 -6.00 -9.24
N ALA A 160 -13.27 -6.12 -10.08
CA ALA A 160 -13.19 -5.35 -11.30
C ALA A 160 -14.37 -5.66 -12.24
N ALA A 161 -14.68 -6.94 -12.46
CA ALA A 161 -15.80 -7.40 -13.28
C ALA A 161 -17.13 -6.88 -12.75
N TYR A 162 -17.36 -6.99 -11.44
CA TYR A 162 -18.60 -6.56 -10.82
C TYR A 162 -18.82 -5.04 -10.94
N LEU A 163 -17.79 -4.23 -10.66
CA LEU A 163 -17.85 -2.77 -10.81
C LEU A 163 -18.07 -2.34 -12.28
N CYS A 164 -17.38 -3.01 -13.22
CA CYS A 164 -17.55 -2.78 -14.65
C CYS A 164 -18.97 -3.13 -15.14
N GLY A 165 -19.60 -4.15 -14.55
CA GLY A 165 -20.93 -4.62 -14.93
C GLY A 165 -21.02 -4.91 -16.44
N ARG A 166 -22.04 -4.35 -17.10
CA ARG A 166 -22.23 -4.49 -18.56
C ARG A 166 -21.35 -3.57 -19.43
N GLY A 167 -20.32 -2.95 -18.87
CA GLY A 167 -19.41 -2.07 -19.62
C GLY A 167 -19.45 -0.60 -19.23
N ARG A 168 -19.44 -0.29 -17.94
CA ARG A 168 -19.37 1.08 -17.44
C ARG A 168 -18.05 1.76 -17.80
N ASN A 169 -18.11 3.09 -17.90
CA ASN A 169 -16.94 3.96 -17.90
C ASN A 169 -16.71 4.53 -16.49
N LEU A 170 -15.89 3.84 -15.71
CA LEU A 170 -15.51 4.21 -14.34
C LEU A 170 -14.59 5.43 -14.27
N GLY A 171 -14.15 5.96 -15.42
CA GLY A 171 -13.51 7.28 -15.50
C GLY A 171 -14.49 8.42 -15.29
N LYS A 172 -15.79 8.20 -15.48
CA LYS A 172 -16.85 9.18 -15.23
C LYS A 172 -17.31 9.09 -13.77
N ALA A 173 -17.21 10.20 -13.03
CA ALA A 173 -17.53 10.23 -11.60
C ALA A 173 -18.93 9.70 -11.27
N GLY A 174 -19.95 10.06 -12.06
CA GLY A 174 -21.32 9.56 -11.87
C GLY A 174 -21.44 8.04 -12.02
N GLN A 175 -20.80 7.45 -13.03
CA GLN A 175 -20.83 6.00 -13.23
C GLN A 175 -20.00 5.24 -12.20
N LEU A 176 -18.88 5.81 -11.75
CA LEU A 176 -18.08 5.25 -10.67
C LEU A 176 -18.88 5.21 -9.36
N ARG A 177 -19.52 6.32 -8.97
CA ARG A 177 -20.37 6.37 -7.78
C ARG A 177 -21.53 5.39 -7.87
N ALA A 178 -22.19 5.29 -9.03
CA ALA A 178 -23.25 4.32 -9.25
C ALA A 178 -22.76 2.86 -9.15
N ALA A 179 -21.56 2.56 -9.63
CA ALA A 179 -20.96 1.23 -9.50
C ALA A 179 -20.64 0.88 -8.04
N ILE A 180 -20.08 1.82 -7.28
CA ILE A 180 -19.80 1.64 -5.85
C ILE A 180 -21.12 1.51 -5.05
N PHE A 181 -22.16 2.26 -5.42
CA PHE A 181 -23.47 2.13 -4.80
C PHE A 181 -24.14 0.78 -5.10
N GLN A 182 -23.97 0.23 -6.31
CA GLN A 182 -24.38 -1.14 -6.59
C GLN A 182 -23.62 -2.15 -5.72
N TYR A 183 -22.34 -1.87 -5.43
CA TYR A 183 -21.53 -2.67 -4.53
C TYR A 183 -22.10 -2.71 -3.13
N ASN A 184 -22.43 -1.56 -2.59
CA ASN A 184 -23.11 -1.40 -1.31
C ASN A 184 -24.02 -0.16 -1.39
N HIS A 185 -25.33 -0.35 -1.16
CA HIS A 185 -26.36 0.66 -1.35
C HIS A 185 -26.41 1.69 -0.21
N SER A 186 -25.25 2.14 0.25
CA SER A 186 -25.07 3.16 1.28
C SER A 186 -24.32 4.36 0.70
N ASN A 187 -24.93 5.55 0.78
CA ASN A 187 -24.27 6.78 0.37
C ASN A 187 -23.03 7.09 1.23
N ALA A 188 -23.07 6.72 2.52
CA ALA A 188 -21.93 6.85 3.42
C ALA A 188 -20.76 5.96 2.98
N TYR A 189 -21.06 4.71 2.58
CA TYR A 189 -20.08 3.80 2.01
C TYR A 189 -19.47 4.36 0.72
N VAL A 190 -20.30 4.84 -0.22
CA VAL A 190 -19.83 5.45 -1.46
C VAL A 190 -18.91 6.64 -1.17
N ALA A 191 -19.27 7.51 -0.22
CA ALA A 191 -18.45 8.65 0.17
C ALA A 191 -17.11 8.20 0.76
N ASN A 192 -17.10 7.17 1.62
CA ASN A 192 -15.90 6.63 2.23
C ASN A 192 -14.95 6.02 1.18
N VAL A 193 -15.46 5.13 0.33
CA VAL A 193 -14.68 4.52 -0.77
C VAL A 193 -14.12 5.61 -1.69
N MET A 194 -14.92 6.60 -2.09
CA MET A 194 -14.44 7.68 -2.96
C MET A 194 -13.29 8.48 -2.34
N LYS A 195 -13.31 8.74 -1.02
CA LYS A 195 -12.18 9.36 -0.31
C LYS A 195 -10.91 8.52 -0.42
N TRP A 196 -11.00 7.21 -0.18
CA TRP A 196 -9.85 6.30 -0.33
C TRP A 196 -9.36 6.22 -1.79
N ILE A 197 -10.27 6.15 -2.76
CA ILE A 197 -9.91 6.19 -4.18
C ILE A 197 -9.10 7.46 -4.50
N ASP A 198 -9.50 8.62 -3.99
CA ASP A 198 -8.81 9.87 -4.27
C ASP A 198 -7.45 9.95 -3.56
N GLN A 199 -7.34 9.43 -2.32
CA GLN A 199 -6.06 9.26 -1.63
C GLN A 199 -5.12 8.33 -2.40
N TYR A 200 -5.58 7.16 -2.85
CA TYR A 200 -4.78 6.24 -3.64
C TYR A 200 -4.46 6.78 -5.03
N LYS A 201 -5.33 7.57 -5.66
CA LYS A 201 -5.00 8.28 -6.91
C LYS A 201 -3.91 9.33 -6.67
N ALA A 202 -3.94 10.07 -5.57
CA ALA A 202 -2.88 10.97 -5.20
C ALA A 202 -1.58 10.17 -4.98
N ALA A 203 -1.61 9.10 -4.19
CA ALA A 203 -0.46 8.22 -4.00
C ALA A 203 0.05 7.57 -5.29
N ALA A 204 -0.84 7.24 -6.24
CA ALA A 204 -0.47 6.73 -7.57
C ALA A 204 0.26 7.78 -8.39
N ARG A 205 -0.22 9.03 -8.38
CA ARG A 205 0.44 10.16 -9.04
C ARG A 205 1.79 10.48 -8.38
N SER A 206 1.87 10.34 -7.06
CA SER A 206 3.05 10.64 -6.24
C SER A 206 3.99 9.44 -6.02
N GLY A 207 3.67 8.24 -6.53
CA GLY A 207 4.34 7.00 -6.08
C GLY A 207 4.21 5.78 -7.00
N GLY A 208 3.56 5.90 -8.16
CA GLY A 208 3.44 4.81 -9.12
C GLY A 208 3.68 5.31 -10.54
N SER A 209 4.85 4.99 -11.08
CA SER A 209 5.28 5.22 -12.48
C SER A 209 5.28 6.66 -13.00
N ALA A 210 4.47 7.60 -12.51
CA ALA A 210 4.50 9.01 -12.91
C ALA A 210 5.77 9.74 -12.40
N GLY A 211 6.25 9.44 -11.18
CA GLY A 211 7.53 9.94 -10.68
C GLY A 211 8.76 9.37 -11.40
N LEU A 212 8.59 8.28 -12.16
CA LEU A 212 9.61 7.70 -13.05
C LEU A 212 9.34 8.00 -14.54
N MET A 213 8.17 8.55 -14.90
CA MET A 213 7.84 9.00 -16.26
C MET A 213 8.63 10.29 -16.48
N GLY A 214 9.78 10.17 -17.15
CA GLY A 214 10.72 11.26 -17.37
C GLY A 214 12.08 11.04 -16.71
N VAL A 215 12.17 10.16 -15.70
CA VAL A 215 13.45 9.76 -15.10
C VAL A 215 14.11 8.70 -15.99
N LYS A 216 15.27 9.04 -16.54
CA LYS A 216 16.05 8.19 -17.46
C LYS A 216 17.38 7.78 -16.81
N GLY A 217 18.08 6.84 -17.46
CA GLY A 217 19.45 6.47 -17.11
C GLY A 217 19.63 5.91 -15.70
N LYS A 218 20.76 6.25 -15.07
CA LYS A 218 21.15 5.72 -13.76
C LYS A 218 20.15 6.07 -12.66
N ALA A 219 19.53 7.26 -12.69
CA ALA A 219 18.55 7.67 -11.69
C ALA A 219 17.33 6.74 -11.66
N ARG A 220 16.87 6.31 -12.84
CA ARG A 220 15.79 5.33 -12.94
C ARG A 220 16.21 3.98 -12.34
N THR A 221 17.44 3.55 -12.60
CA THR A 221 17.97 2.28 -12.10
C THR A 221 18.05 2.26 -10.58
N VAL A 222 18.58 3.33 -9.97
CA VAL A 222 18.65 3.50 -8.51
C VAL A 222 17.25 3.44 -7.89
N LEU A 223 16.32 4.22 -8.43
CA LEU A 223 14.96 4.28 -7.90
C LEU A 223 14.23 2.94 -8.07
N GLN A 224 14.34 2.27 -9.22
CA GLN A 224 13.74 0.94 -9.41
C GLN A 224 14.30 -0.07 -8.41
N ALA A 225 15.61 -0.08 -8.19
CA ALA A 225 16.26 -0.97 -7.23
C ALA A 225 15.74 -0.73 -5.80
N ALA A 226 15.71 0.53 -5.34
CA ALA A 226 15.23 0.86 -3.99
C ALA A 226 13.75 0.55 -3.80
N LEU A 227 12.91 0.88 -4.80
CA LEU A 227 11.46 0.65 -4.73
C LEU A 227 11.09 -0.83 -4.74
N ALA A 228 11.90 -1.68 -5.37
CA ALA A 228 11.72 -3.13 -5.36
C ALA A 228 11.91 -3.74 -3.95
N GLN A 229 12.61 -3.04 -3.05
CA GLN A 229 12.86 -3.50 -1.67
C GLN A 229 11.76 -3.07 -0.69
N ARG A 230 10.73 -2.37 -1.16
CA ARG A 230 9.66 -1.84 -0.32
C ARG A 230 8.90 -2.96 0.39
N GLY A 231 8.71 -2.82 1.70
CA GLY A 231 8.11 -3.85 2.56
C GLY A 231 9.14 -4.74 3.27
N LEU A 232 10.41 -4.76 2.84
CA LEU A 232 11.45 -5.46 3.60
C LEU A 232 11.72 -4.76 4.94
N PRO A 233 11.96 -5.52 6.02
CA PRO A 233 12.11 -4.96 7.36
C PRO A 233 13.38 -4.11 7.49
N TYR A 234 13.35 -3.16 8.41
CA TYR A 234 14.54 -2.45 8.84
C TYR A 234 15.46 -3.40 9.60
N SER A 235 16.73 -3.48 9.20
CA SER A 235 17.76 -4.24 9.91
C SER A 235 18.94 -3.32 10.24
N TRP A 236 19.18 -3.07 11.53
CA TRP A 236 20.28 -2.19 11.97
C TRP A 236 21.62 -2.77 11.50
N GLY A 237 22.39 -2.04 10.69
CA GLY A 237 23.63 -2.56 10.11
C GLY A 237 23.42 -3.45 8.88
N GLY A 238 22.17 -3.77 8.52
CA GLY A 238 21.84 -4.64 7.39
C GLY A 238 21.82 -3.92 6.05
N GLY A 239 22.02 -4.68 4.97
CA GLY A 239 22.05 -4.22 3.60
C GLY A 239 23.47 -4.04 3.06
N THR A 240 23.71 -4.59 1.88
CA THR A 240 24.98 -4.51 1.16
C THR A 240 24.76 -4.12 -0.30
N ALA A 241 25.83 -3.87 -1.05
CA ALA A 241 25.73 -3.69 -2.51
C ALA A 241 25.02 -4.87 -3.21
N SER A 242 25.09 -6.08 -2.64
CA SER A 242 24.51 -7.30 -3.20
C SER A 242 23.01 -7.48 -2.90
N GLY A 243 22.49 -6.92 -1.80
CA GLY A 243 21.09 -7.13 -1.40
C GLY A 243 20.84 -6.92 0.09
N PRO A 244 19.64 -7.29 0.57
CA PRO A 244 19.34 -7.30 2.01
C PRO A 244 20.27 -8.28 2.72
N SER A 245 20.62 -7.98 3.96
CA SER A 245 21.42 -8.86 4.81
C SER A 245 20.94 -8.80 6.24
N THR A 246 21.39 -9.74 7.07
CA THR A 246 21.33 -9.53 8.52
C THR A 246 22.17 -8.33 8.93
N GLY A 247 21.78 -7.74 10.05
CA GLY A 247 22.43 -6.59 10.63
C GLY A 247 23.32 -6.96 11.81
N THR A 248 23.53 -6.00 12.71
CA THR A 248 24.30 -6.14 13.94
C THR A 248 23.48 -5.68 15.15
N CYS A 249 23.95 -6.00 16.34
CA CYS A 249 23.49 -5.35 17.57
C CYS A 249 24.47 -4.23 17.95
N CYS A 250 24.03 -3.06 18.41
CA CYS A 250 22.65 -2.57 18.50
C CYS A 250 22.56 -1.11 18.06
N SER A 251 21.37 -0.71 17.61
CA SER A 251 21.04 0.70 17.37
C SER A 251 21.18 1.53 18.66
N PRO A 252 21.32 2.86 18.57
CA PRO A 252 21.34 3.74 19.75
C PRO A 252 20.14 3.55 20.70
N SER A 253 18.99 3.10 20.16
CA SER A 253 17.78 2.79 20.95
C SER A 253 17.71 1.33 21.41
N GLY A 254 18.83 0.59 21.39
CA GLY A 254 18.93 -0.79 21.90
C GLY A 254 18.28 -1.87 21.02
N LYS A 255 17.79 -1.55 19.81
CA LYS A 255 17.20 -2.55 18.90
C LYS A 255 18.28 -3.23 18.08
N SER A 256 18.21 -4.56 17.98
CA SER A 256 19.15 -5.39 17.22
C SER A 256 18.66 -5.67 15.80
N GLY A 257 19.58 -5.64 14.83
CA GLY A 257 19.37 -6.14 13.46
C GLY A 257 19.93 -7.54 13.22
N ALA A 258 20.58 -8.16 14.21
CA ALA A 258 21.37 -9.39 14.04
C ALA A 258 20.57 -10.58 13.48
N SER A 259 19.26 -10.64 13.77
CA SER A 259 18.34 -11.70 13.30
C SER A 259 17.34 -11.23 12.24
N ILE A 260 17.47 -10.01 11.71
CA ILE A 260 16.54 -9.44 10.75
C ILE A 260 17.24 -9.32 9.40
N THR A 261 16.78 -10.04 8.38
CA THR A 261 17.26 -9.86 7.00
C THR A 261 16.55 -8.66 6.36
N GLY A 262 17.27 -7.58 6.11
CA GLY A 262 16.69 -6.34 5.63
C GLY A 262 17.73 -5.27 5.31
N PHE A 263 17.32 -4.01 5.45
CA PHE A 263 18.17 -2.85 5.19
C PHE A 263 18.10 -1.85 6.35
N ASP A 264 19.21 -1.19 6.67
CA ASP A 264 19.16 0.14 7.27
C ASP A 264 19.18 1.24 6.20
N CYS A 265 19.10 2.50 6.65
CA CYS A 265 18.98 3.66 5.78
C CYS A 265 20.10 3.73 4.72
N SER A 266 21.35 3.54 5.16
CA SER A 266 22.53 3.67 4.30
C SER A 266 22.89 2.37 3.58
N GLY A 267 22.44 1.22 4.09
CA GLY A 267 22.48 -0.06 3.39
C GLY A 267 21.56 -0.08 2.18
N LEU A 268 20.35 0.48 2.30
CA LEU A 268 19.40 0.59 1.17
C LEU A 268 19.96 1.46 0.04
N THR A 269 20.54 2.62 0.37
CA THR A 269 21.15 3.51 -0.62
C THR A 269 22.37 2.85 -1.27
N THR A 270 23.22 2.17 -0.50
CA THR A 270 24.37 1.41 -1.01
C THR A 270 23.93 0.37 -2.05
N TYR A 271 22.92 -0.43 -1.72
CA TYR A 271 22.34 -1.41 -2.64
C TYR A 271 21.80 -0.76 -3.92
N ALA A 272 20.99 0.30 -3.78
CA ALA A 272 20.31 0.92 -4.91
C ALA A 272 21.30 1.57 -5.88
N PHE A 273 22.31 2.27 -5.37
CA PHE A 273 23.36 2.88 -6.20
C PHE A 273 24.30 1.86 -6.83
N ALA A 274 24.57 0.73 -6.14
CA ALA A 274 25.34 -0.36 -6.73
C ALA A 274 24.67 -0.93 -7.99
N ARG A 275 23.32 -0.97 -8.06
CA ARG A 275 22.60 -1.38 -9.28
C ARG A 275 22.82 -0.44 -10.46
N ALA A 276 23.18 0.81 -10.21
CA ALA A 276 23.56 1.78 -11.23
C ALA A 276 25.10 1.87 -11.45
N GLY A 277 25.86 0.94 -10.87
CA GLY A 277 27.32 0.88 -10.96
C GLY A 277 28.04 1.96 -10.14
N ILE A 278 27.41 2.47 -9.08
CA ILE A 278 28.00 3.51 -8.21
C ILE A 278 28.22 2.93 -6.82
N SER A 279 29.49 2.97 -6.37
CA SER A 279 29.86 2.56 -5.02
C SER A 279 29.63 3.71 -4.03
N LEU A 280 28.92 3.42 -2.95
CA LEU A 280 28.69 4.34 -1.84
C LEU A 280 29.37 3.81 -0.58
N PRO A 281 29.92 4.71 0.27
CA PRO A 281 30.40 4.31 1.59
C PRO A 281 29.25 3.86 2.49
N ARG A 282 29.59 3.10 3.52
CA ARG A 282 28.60 2.40 4.35
C ARG A 282 27.70 3.32 5.17
N THR A 283 28.18 4.49 5.61
CA THR A 283 27.45 5.36 6.55
C THR A 283 26.78 6.53 5.86
N ALA A 284 25.61 6.96 6.37
CA ALA A 284 24.86 8.10 5.83
C ALA A 284 25.71 9.39 5.79
N ALA A 285 26.46 9.69 6.86
CA ALA A 285 27.36 10.83 6.92
C ALA A 285 28.46 10.79 5.83
N ALA A 286 29.08 9.63 5.59
CA ALA A 286 30.07 9.50 4.53
C ALA A 286 29.46 9.60 3.13
N GLN A 287 28.22 9.12 2.94
CA GLN A 287 27.50 9.26 1.68
C GLN A 287 27.20 10.72 1.34
N ALA A 288 27.02 11.56 2.35
CA ALA A 288 26.75 12.98 2.19
C ALA A 288 27.91 13.79 1.59
N GLY A 289 29.14 13.27 1.74
CA GLY A 289 30.35 13.78 1.09
C GLY A 289 30.57 13.25 -0.33
N ARG A 290 29.61 12.52 -0.92
CA ARG A 290 29.70 12.00 -2.29
C ARG A 290 28.87 12.84 -3.26
N GLY A 291 29.39 13.06 -4.46
CA GLY A 291 28.70 13.81 -5.51
C GLY A 291 28.63 15.31 -5.24
N ARG A 292 27.75 16.01 -5.96
CA ARG A 292 27.52 17.45 -5.80
C ARG A 292 26.54 17.69 -4.65
N ARG A 293 26.97 18.45 -3.64
CA ARG A 293 26.12 18.79 -2.51
C ARG A 293 24.98 19.75 -2.90
N ILE A 294 23.80 19.51 -2.37
CA ILE A 294 22.63 20.39 -2.42
C ILE A 294 22.39 20.88 -0.98
N PRO A 295 22.66 22.15 -0.66
CA PRO A 295 22.52 22.64 0.71
C PRO A 295 21.04 22.68 1.13
N ALA A 296 20.77 22.53 2.43
CA ALA A 296 19.41 22.59 2.97
C ALA A 296 18.68 23.90 2.61
N SER A 297 19.41 25.01 2.54
CA SER A 297 18.91 26.33 2.17
C SER A 297 18.34 26.40 0.74
N ALA A 298 18.73 25.50 -0.16
CA ALA A 298 18.16 25.40 -1.50
C ALA A 298 16.74 24.79 -1.50
N GLY A 299 16.30 24.25 -0.36
CA GLY A 299 14.99 23.62 -0.21
C GLY A 299 14.84 22.30 -0.97
N GLN A 300 13.68 21.66 -0.83
CA GLN A 300 13.39 20.39 -1.49
C GLN A 300 13.17 20.55 -3.01
N GLY A 301 12.81 21.75 -3.48
CA GLY A 301 12.61 22.04 -4.91
C GLY A 301 13.88 21.91 -5.75
N ALA A 302 15.06 21.98 -5.12
CA ALA A 302 16.35 21.76 -5.78
C ALA A 302 16.67 20.28 -6.03
N LEU A 303 15.97 19.36 -5.35
CA LEU A 303 16.18 17.92 -5.46
C LEU A 303 15.58 17.37 -6.76
N GLN A 304 16.26 16.39 -7.34
CA GLN A 304 15.84 15.63 -8.51
C GLN A 304 15.69 14.15 -8.15
N PRO A 305 14.76 13.41 -8.78
CA PRO A 305 14.60 11.99 -8.52
C PRO A 305 15.93 11.24 -8.68
N GLY A 306 16.32 10.46 -7.67
CA GLY A 306 17.62 9.78 -7.59
C GLY A 306 18.66 10.50 -6.75
N ASP A 307 18.46 11.76 -6.35
CA ASP A 307 19.31 12.42 -5.37
C ASP A 307 19.19 11.73 -3.99
N LEU A 308 20.29 11.71 -3.24
CA LEU A 308 20.26 11.35 -1.82
C LEU A 308 19.68 12.52 -1.01
N VAL A 309 18.93 12.21 0.05
CA VAL A 309 18.35 13.19 0.98
C VAL A 309 18.83 12.86 2.38
N PHE A 310 19.35 13.85 3.10
CA PHE A 310 20.01 13.65 4.38
C PHE A 310 19.30 14.37 5.52
N PHE A 311 19.41 13.77 6.71
CA PHE A 311 18.93 14.35 7.96
C PHE A 311 20.03 14.27 9.01
N GLY A 312 20.25 15.37 9.70
CA GLY A 312 21.32 15.51 10.69
C GLY A 312 20.88 16.28 11.93
N TYR A 313 21.61 16.08 13.01
CA TYR A 313 21.33 16.79 14.26
C TYR A 313 21.70 18.29 14.18
N ALA A 314 22.66 18.64 13.33
CA ALA A 314 23.06 20.04 13.07
C ALA A 314 23.08 20.31 11.56
N PRO A 315 22.09 21.06 11.03
CA PRO A 315 22.08 21.46 9.62
C PRO A 315 23.39 22.14 9.21
N GLY A 316 23.96 21.74 8.07
CA GLY A 316 25.24 22.25 7.58
C GLY A 316 26.49 21.52 8.10
N ARG A 317 26.35 20.51 8.99
CA ARG A 317 27.46 19.66 9.45
C ARG A 317 27.22 18.19 9.11
N ASP A 318 27.88 17.71 8.06
CA ASP A 318 27.70 16.35 7.53
C ASP A 318 28.04 15.23 8.51
N SER A 319 28.99 15.48 9.42
CA SER A 319 29.33 14.53 10.49
C SER A 319 28.18 14.22 11.43
N THR A 320 27.14 15.06 11.46
CA THR A 320 25.95 14.88 12.31
C THR A 320 24.79 14.18 11.59
N ILE A 321 24.98 13.77 10.33
CA ILE A 321 23.95 13.08 9.55
C ILE A 321 23.70 11.71 10.16
N TYR A 322 22.45 11.49 10.58
CA TYR A 322 21.99 10.26 11.22
C TYR A 322 21.09 9.42 10.29
N HIS A 323 20.53 10.02 9.23
CA HIS A 323 19.63 9.33 8.31
C HIS A 323 19.82 9.75 6.85
N VAL A 324 19.55 8.83 5.94
CA VAL A 324 19.56 9.05 4.49
C VAL A 324 18.40 8.33 3.80
N GLY A 325 17.85 8.95 2.76
CA GLY A 325 16.91 8.35 1.82
C GLY A 325 17.24 8.70 0.36
N ILE A 326 16.44 8.19 -0.58
CA ILE A 326 16.57 8.51 -2.01
C ILE A 326 15.33 9.29 -2.45
N TYR A 327 15.51 10.50 -2.96
CA TYR A 327 14.42 11.36 -3.41
C TYR A 327 13.72 10.74 -4.62
N VAL A 328 12.39 10.64 -4.57
CA VAL A 328 11.58 10.04 -5.65
C VAL A 328 10.78 11.07 -6.45
N GLY A 329 10.92 12.36 -6.12
CA GLY A 329 10.10 13.44 -6.66
C GLY A 329 8.90 13.78 -5.77
N GLY A 330 8.32 14.96 -6.01
CA GLY A 330 7.09 15.40 -5.34
C GLY A 330 7.20 15.55 -3.82
N GLY A 331 8.37 15.93 -3.29
CA GLY A 331 8.58 16.11 -1.85
C GLY A 331 8.73 14.81 -1.05
N ARG A 332 9.01 13.68 -1.72
CA ARG A 332 9.04 12.35 -1.09
C ARG A 332 10.37 11.64 -1.30
N MET A 333 10.66 10.70 -0.40
CA MET A 333 11.81 9.80 -0.49
C MET A 333 11.41 8.34 -0.25
N VAL A 334 12.18 7.41 -0.80
CA VAL A 334 12.20 6.00 -0.36
C VAL A 334 13.34 5.80 0.62
N ASN A 335 13.07 5.16 1.75
CA ASN A 335 14.02 4.99 2.85
C ASN A 335 13.72 3.74 3.70
N ALA A 336 14.73 3.28 4.42
CA ALA A 336 14.59 2.40 5.58
C ALA A 336 14.78 3.25 6.85
N ALA A 337 13.69 3.70 7.46
CA ALA A 337 13.75 4.82 8.41
C ALA A 337 14.34 4.47 9.78
N ARG A 338 13.83 3.41 10.42
CA ARG A 338 14.17 3.06 11.81
C ARG A 338 13.76 1.63 12.17
N PRO A 339 14.29 1.06 13.26
CA PRO A 339 13.86 -0.24 13.77
C PRO A 339 12.34 -0.34 13.97
N GLY A 340 11.78 -1.53 13.72
CA GLY A 340 10.33 -1.78 13.81
C GLY A 340 9.51 -1.28 12.61
N THR A 341 10.18 -0.76 11.56
CA THR A 341 9.52 -0.35 10.31
C THR A 341 10.07 -1.13 9.12
N ALA A 342 9.48 -0.91 7.95
CA ALA A 342 9.96 -1.47 6.68
C ALA A 342 10.43 -0.35 5.73
N VAL A 343 11.13 -0.75 4.67
CA VAL A 343 11.42 0.12 3.52
C VAL A 343 10.10 0.66 2.97
N ARG A 344 9.97 1.97 2.89
CA ARG A 344 8.72 2.65 2.52
C ARG A 344 8.97 4.00 1.88
N PHE A 345 7.89 4.68 1.54
CA PHE A 345 7.95 6.10 1.21
C PHE A 345 7.64 6.93 2.45
N ASP A 346 8.43 7.97 2.66
CA ASP A 346 8.15 9.04 3.62
C ASP A 346 8.17 10.40 2.88
N PRO A 347 7.32 11.36 3.26
CA PRO A 347 7.55 12.77 2.93
C PRO A 347 8.92 13.21 3.44
N VAL A 348 9.63 14.07 2.69
CA VAL A 348 10.94 14.58 3.14
C VAL A 348 10.79 15.47 4.37
N ASP A 349 9.65 16.13 4.55
CA ASP A 349 9.33 16.96 5.72
C ASP A 349 8.82 16.17 6.93
N ALA A 350 8.56 14.87 6.81
CA ALA A 350 8.10 14.04 7.93
C ALA A 350 9.20 13.72 8.96
N MET A 351 10.48 13.97 8.62
CA MET A 351 11.61 13.74 9.51
C MET A 351 12.31 15.07 9.84
N PRO A 352 12.56 15.37 11.13
CA PRO A 352 13.23 16.60 11.53
C PRO A 352 14.72 16.60 11.12
N GLY A 353 15.30 17.79 11.01
CA GLY A 353 16.74 17.94 10.77
C GLY A 353 17.15 17.78 9.30
N TYR A 354 16.29 18.16 8.35
CA TYR A 354 16.63 18.19 6.93
C TYR A 354 17.97 18.90 6.69
N ALA A 355 18.95 18.17 6.15
CA ALA A 355 20.33 18.61 5.97
C ALA A 355 20.71 18.80 4.48
N GLY A 356 19.70 18.82 3.60
CA GLY A 356 19.87 18.94 2.15
C GLY A 356 20.00 17.57 1.47
N GLY A 357 20.63 17.55 0.31
CA GLY A 357 20.81 16.35 -0.50
C GLY A 357 22.15 16.28 -1.18
N ALA A 358 22.39 15.21 -1.94
CA ALA A 358 23.56 15.08 -2.81
C ALA A 358 23.17 14.45 -4.14
N ARG A 359 23.69 15.03 -5.23
CA ARG A 359 23.49 14.56 -6.60
C ARG A 359 24.72 13.82 -7.11
N LEU A 360 24.52 12.56 -7.48
CA LEU A 360 25.58 11.70 -8.02
C LEU A 360 25.38 11.36 -9.50
N LEU A 361 24.25 11.76 -10.08
CA LEU A 361 23.73 11.27 -11.36
C LEU A 361 23.53 12.36 -12.39
#